data_AF-A0A955DNQ4-F1
#
_entry.id   AF-A0A955DNQ4-F1
#
_cell.length_a   1.000
_cell.length_b   1.000
_cell.length_c   1.000
_cell.angle_alpha   90.00
_cell.angle_beta   90.00
_cell.angle_gamma   90.00
#
_symmetry.space_group_name_H-M   'P 1'
#
loop_
_entity.id
_entity.type
_entity.pdbx_description
1 polymer ?
#
loop_
_entity_poly.entity_id
_entity_poly.type
_entity_poly.pdbx_seq_one_letter_code
_entity_poly.pdbx_strand_id
1 'polypeptide(L)'
;MSETTHDGFTPDPAKYLLIVVGSTLRCELTDRPLGYRLRESILRWQDDALEDEIDEAARRTPVVVTDVIYLNDSGLMSMPAICIGAPTSNAASAYHASRLPTAFVMEDVMRVQLDPEFIDAKAALWGVDGSSTLSAVDLFAERYLPDFLAHLHHLPTDAA
;
A
#
# COMPACT_ATOMS: atom_id res chain seq x y z
N MET A 1 23.57 20.95 -9.19
CA MET A 1 22.19 20.52 -9.42
C MET A 1 21.46 20.79 -8.12
N SER A 2 20.56 21.77 -8.12
CA SER A 2 19.91 22.27 -6.92
C SER A 2 19.00 21.21 -6.31
N GLU A 3 19.28 20.82 -5.07
CA GLU A 3 18.29 20.21 -4.19
C GLU A 3 17.13 21.20 -4.04
N THR A 4 16.05 20.92 -4.73
CA THR A 4 14.78 21.60 -4.47
C THR A 4 14.19 20.97 -3.21
N THR A 5 14.69 21.37 -2.04
CA THR A 5 14.08 21.03 -0.76
C THR A 5 12.78 21.82 -0.64
N HIS A 6 11.66 21.22 -1.05
CA HIS A 6 10.36 21.76 -0.71
C HIS A 6 10.09 21.49 0.78
N ASP A 7 10.12 22.55 1.58
CA ASP A 7 9.62 22.66 2.96
C ASP A 7 10.39 21.96 4.11
N GLY A 8 11.54 21.33 3.86
CA GLY A 8 12.37 20.76 4.94
C GLY A 8 11.74 19.57 5.68
N PHE A 9 10.63 19.03 5.18
CA PHE A 9 10.03 17.80 5.67
C PHE A 9 10.81 16.59 5.14
N THR A 10 11.53 15.90 6.03
CA THR A 10 12.12 14.59 5.74
C THR A 10 11.28 13.52 6.43
N PRO A 11 10.45 12.77 5.69
CA PRO A 11 9.63 11.72 6.27
C PRO A 11 10.51 10.58 6.80
N ASP A 12 10.30 10.18 8.05
CA ASP A 12 10.91 8.98 8.63
C ASP A 12 10.29 7.73 7.97
N PRO A 13 11.06 6.92 7.22
CA PRO A 13 10.53 5.73 6.54
C PRO A 13 9.94 4.69 7.49
N ALA A 14 10.34 4.67 8.75
CA ALA A 14 9.78 3.77 9.75
C ALA A 14 8.36 4.17 10.20
N LYS A 15 7.95 5.43 9.98
CA LYS A 15 6.66 5.95 10.46
C LYS A 15 5.54 5.93 9.44
N TYR A 16 5.82 5.75 8.16
CA TYR A 16 4.80 5.84 7.12
C TYR A 16 4.54 4.50 6.44
N LEU A 17 3.27 4.26 6.15
CA LEU A 17 2.81 3.23 5.22
C LEU A 17 2.10 3.94 4.07
N LEU A 18 2.66 3.87 2.88
CA LEU A 18 2.12 4.61 1.74
C LEU A 18 1.01 3.82 1.06
N ILE A 19 -0.07 4.50 0.72
CA ILE A 19 -1.13 3.96 -0.14
C ILE A 19 -1.08 4.77 -1.43
N VAL A 20 -0.62 4.15 -2.51
CA VAL A 20 -0.25 4.85 -3.74
C VAL A 20 -1.33 4.66 -4.79
N VAL A 21 -1.95 5.75 -5.25
CA VAL A 21 -2.98 5.75 -6.30
C VAL A 21 -2.53 6.51 -7.55
N GLY A 22 -3.16 6.26 -8.69
CA GLY A 22 -2.87 7.02 -9.91
C GLY A 22 -3.25 8.51 -9.79
N SER A 23 -2.54 9.39 -10.50
CA SER A 23 -2.78 10.85 -10.45
C SER A 23 -3.85 11.38 -11.42
N THR A 24 -4.57 10.50 -12.13
CA THR A 24 -5.59 10.92 -13.11
C THR A 24 -6.93 11.24 -12.42
N LEU A 25 -7.76 12.09 -13.03
CA LEU A 25 -9.11 12.40 -12.50
C LEU A 25 -9.95 11.14 -12.27
N ARG A 26 -9.80 10.12 -13.14
CA ARG A 26 -10.49 8.83 -12.96
C ARG A 26 -10.06 8.19 -11.65
N CYS A 27 -8.75 8.08 -11.41
CA CYS A 27 -8.20 7.50 -10.18
C CYS A 27 -8.59 8.30 -8.94
N GLU A 28 -8.69 9.63 -9.03
CA GLU A 28 -9.19 10.47 -7.95
C GLU A 28 -10.65 10.14 -7.56
N LEU A 29 -11.49 9.79 -8.55
CA LEU A 29 -12.89 9.44 -8.34
C LEU A 29 -13.10 7.96 -7.97
N THR A 30 -12.21 7.06 -8.40
CA THR A 30 -12.37 5.61 -8.21
C THR A 30 -11.41 5.04 -7.18
N ASP A 31 -10.10 5.23 -7.36
CA ASP A 31 -9.06 4.49 -6.65
C ASP A 31 -8.68 5.17 -5.33
N ARG A 32 -8.65 6.51 -5.29
CA ARG A 32 -8.39 7.28 -4.06
C ARG A 32 -9.41 7.00 -2.94
N PRO A 33 -10.73 6.92 -3.21
CA PRO A 33 -11.69 6.47 -2.20
C PRO A 33 -11.38 5.07 -1.64
N LEU A 34 -10.94 4.13 -2.48
CA LEU A 34 -10.50 2.81 -2.04
C LEU A 34 -9.25 2.90 -1.15
N GLY A 35 -8.32 3.78 -1.49
CA GLY A 35 -7.14 4.07 -0.68
C GLY A 35 -7.50 4.61 0.71
N TYR A 36 -8.46 5.53 0.81
CA TYR A 36 -8.95 5.98 2.12
C TYR A 36 -9.68 4.88 2.88
N ARG A 37 -10.45 4.02 2.22
CA ARG A 37 -11.10 2.89 2.88
C ARG A 37 -10.08 1.90 3.45
N LEU A 38 -9.02 1.60 2.68
CA LEU A 38 -7.92 0.75 3.14
C LEU A 38 -7.15 1.41 4.30
N ARG A 39 -6.93 2.73 4.26
CA ARG A 39 -6.37 3.51 5.37
C ARG A 39 -7.14 3.26 6.67
N GLU A 40 -8.47 3.33 6.63
CA GLU A 40 -9.30 3.07 7.81
C GLU A 40 -9.19 1.62 8.29
N SER A 41 -9.00 0.65 7.40
CA SER A 41 -8.77 -0.75 7.79
C SER A 41 -7.41 -0.95 8.45
N ILE A 42 -6.36 -0.27 7.96
CA ILE A 42 -5.03 -0.28 8.59
C ILE A 42 -5.10 0.33 10.00
N LEU A 43 -5.74 1.49 10.14
CA LEU A 43 -5.87 2.16 11.43
C LEU A 43 -6.63 1.28 12.43
N ARG A 44 -7.77 0.71 12.03
CA ARG A 44 -8.54 -0.22 12.87
C ARG A 44 -7.72 -1.43 13.30
N TRP A 45 -7.02 -2.07 12.36
CA TRP A 45 -6.15 -3.19 12.70
C TRP A 45 -5.05 -2.78 13.69
N GLN A 46 -4.44 -1.60 13.51
CA GLN A 46 -3.43 -1.09 14.45
C GLN A 46 -4.01 -0.75 15.82
N ASP A 47 -5.27 -0.30 15.89
CA ASP A 47 -5.96 -0.07 17.17
C ASP A 47 -6.19 -1.40 17.89
N ASP A 48 -6.67 -2.42 17.19
CA ASP A 48 -6.97 -3.74 17.77
C ASP A 48 -5.70 -4.53 18.13
N ALA A 49 -4.67 -4.51 17.29
CA ALA A 49 -3.49 -5.38 17.41
C ALA A 49 -2.35 -4.79 18.26
N LEU A 50 -2.33 -3.47 18.48
CA LEU A 50 -1.28 -2.79 19.23
C LEU A 50 -1.75 -2.35 20.63
N GLU A 51 -2.93 -2.81 21.07
CA GLU A 51 -3.67 -2.24 22.20
C GLU A 51 -2.97 -2.39 23.57
N ASP A 52 -1.92 -3.22 23.71
CA ASP A 52 -1.31 -3.51 25.02
C ASP A 52 0.24 -3.47 25.15
N GLU A 53 1.05 -3.48 24.09
CA GLU A 53 2.51 -3.70 24.24
C GLU A 53 3.46 -2.85 23.37
N ILE A 54 2.94 -1.92 22.57
CA ILE A 54 3.77 -1.22 21.59
C ILE A 54 3.74 0.29 21.78
N ASP A 55 4.94 0.88 21.92
CA ASP A 55 5.18 2.32 21.93
C ASP A 55 4.39 2.98 20.79
N GLU A 56 3.63 4.04 21.08
CA GLU A 56 2.94 4.85 20.08
C GLU A 56 3.89 5.26 18.94
N ALA A 57 5.20 5.34 19.21
CA ALA A 57 6.26 5.53 18.24
C ALA A 57 6.35 4.46 17.13
N ALA A 58 5.86 3.24 17.35
CA ALA A 58 5.87 2.17 16.37
C ALA A 58 4.60 2.10 15.51
N ARG A 59 3.57 2.90 15.82
CA ARG A 59 2.40 3.05 14.94
C ARG A 59 2.84 3.67 13.63
N ARG A 60 2.38 3.08 12.53
CA ARG A 60 2.59 3.66 11.20
C ARG A 60 1.41 4.54 10.86
N THR A 61 1.71 5.67 10.22
CA THR A 61 0.73 6.60 9.69
C THR A 61 0.44 6.19 8.24
N PRO A 62 -0.75 5.64 7.94
CA PRO A 62 -1.12 5.34 6.57
C PRO A 62 -1.47 6.62 5.80
N VAL A 63 -0.77 6.88 4.69
CA VAL A 63 -0.92 8.12 3.90
C VAL A 63 -1.24 7.79 2.45
N VAL A 64 -2.33 8.37 1.94
CA VAL A 64 -2.71 8.20 0.52
C VAL A 64 -2.01 9.24 -0.34
N VAL A 65 -1.12 8.79 -1.22
CA VAL A 65 -0.31 9.63 -2.12
C VAL A 65 -0.55 9.27 -3.59
N THR A 66 -0.20 10.17 -4.51
CA THR A 66 -0.19 9.83 -5.93
C THR A 66 1.07 9.08 -6.31
N ASP A 67 0.99 8.28 -7.38
CA ASP A 67 2.11 7.66 -8.06
C ASP A 67 3.17 8.67 -8.51
N VAL A 68 2.77 9.87 -8.93
CA VAL A 68 3.68 10.98 -9.25
C VAL A 68 4.51 11.39 -8.03
N ILE A 69 3.91 11.56 -6.85
CA ILE A 69 4.66 11.91 -5.64
C ILE A 69 5.59 10.76 -5.25
N TYR A 70 5.06 9.54 -5.24
CA TYR A 70 5.80 8.35 -4.82
C TYR A 70 7.03 8.06 -5.70
N LEU A 71 6.88 8.08 -7.03
CA LEU A 71 7.94 7.68 -7.95
C LEU A 71 9.03 8.74 -8.14
N ASN A 72 8.77 10.00 -7.80
CA ASN A 72 9.76 11.07 -7.93
C ASN A 72 10.63 11.24 -6.68
N ASP A 73 10.39 10.46 -5.62
CA ASP A 73 11.14 10.52 -4.37
C ASP A 73 11.65 9.11 -4.00
N SER A 74 12.97 8.91 -4.08
CA SER A 74 13.59 7.63 -3.75
C SER A 74 13.42 7.24 -2.27
N GLY A 75 13.30 8.22 -1.38
CA GLY A 75 13.00 8.01 0.03
C GLY A 75 11.60 7.41 0.19
N LEU A 76 10.60 7.97 -0.48
CA LEU A 76 9.25 7.39 -0.51
C LEU A 76 9.23 6.01 -1.16
N MET A 77 9.96 5.77 -2.25
CA MET A 77 10.02 4.45 -2.89
C MET A 77 10.57 3.36 -1.95
N SER A 78 11.47 3.73 -1.03
CA SER A 78 12.00 2.80 -0.03
C SER A 78 10.98 2.42 1.06
N MET A 79 9.98 3.25 1.31
CA MET A 79 8.95 3.01 2.35
C MET A 79 7.94 1.93 1.97
N PRO A 80 7.46 1.13 2.94
CA PRO A 80 6.36 0.19 2.73
C PRO A 80 5.20 0.83 1.96
N ALA A 81 4.67 0.14 0.95
CA ALA A 81 3.69 0.75 0.05
C ALA A 81 2.66 -0.23 -0.50
N ILE A 82 1.39 0.18 -0.53
CA ILE A 82 0.29 -0.56 -1.14
C ILE A 82 -0.24 0.27 -2.31
N CYS A 83 0.03 -0.18 -3.53
CA CYS A 83 -0.41 0.48 -4.76
C CYS A 83 -1.81 0.00 -5.15
N ILE A 84 -2.73 0.93 -5.43
CA ILE A 84 -4.09 0.64 -5.86
C ILE A 84 -4.34 1.21 -7.25
N GLY A 85 -4.88 0.38 -8.14
CA GLY A 85 -5.23 0.73 -9.51
C GLY A 85 -4.32 0.07 -10.53
N ALA A 86 -4.86 -0.17 -11.73
CA ALA A 86 -4.19 -0.92 -12.78
C ALA A 86 -2.89 -0.25 -13.27
N PRO A 87 -1.90 -1.02 -13.76
CA PRO A 87 -0.68 -0.49 -14.38
C PRO A 87 -0.90 0.55 -15.47
N THR A 88 -2.04 0.52 -16.16
CA THR A 88 -2.40 1.50 -17.20
C THR A 88 -2.79 2.87 -16.66
N SER A 89 -3.10 2.97 -15.36
CA SER A 89 -3.58 4.19 -14.71
C SER A 89 -2.84 4.60 -13.45
N ASN A 90 -2.03 3.70 -12.89
CA ASN A 90 -1.15 3.93 -11.76
C ASN A 90 0.26 3.45 -12.14
N ALA A 91 1.18 4.40 -12.30
CA ALA A 91 2.56 4.12 -12.69
C ALA A 91 3.33 3.35 -11.61
N ALA A 92 2.99 3.53 -10.32
CA ALA A 92 3.60 2.76 -9.23
C ALA A 92 3.16 1.29 -9.28
N SER A 93 1.88 1.03 -9.59
CA SER A 93 1.42 -0.34 -9.88
C SER A 93 2.15 -0.93 -11.08
N ALA A 94 2.39 -0.17 -12.16
CA ALA A 94 3.15 -0.66 -13.31
C ALA A 94 4.60 -1.01 -12.95
N TYR A 95 5.24 -0.15 -12.14
CA TYR A 95 6.59 -0.37 -11.65
C TYR A 95 6.67 -1.68 -10.83
N HIS A 96 5.77 -1.86 -9.87
CA HIS A 96 5.78 -3.00 -8.97
C HIS A 96 5.23 -4.29 -9.60
N ALA A 97 4.26 -4.22 -10.50
CA ALA A 97 3.64 -5.41 -11.12
C ALA A 97 4.62 -6.28 -11.93
N SER A 98 5.73 -5.70 -12.39
CA SER A 98 6.81 -6.43 -13.09
C SER A 98 7.86 -7.03 -12.14
N ARG A 99 7.77 -6.74 -10.83
CA ARG A 99 8.77 -7.08 -9.81
C ARG A 99 8.21 -7.93 -8.68
N LEU A 100 6.94 -7.72 -8.32
CA LEU A 100 6.26 -8.46 -7.27
C LEU A 100 5.69 -9.77 -7.79
N PRO A 101 5.82 -10.87 -7.02
CA PRO A 101 5.14 -12.11 -7.34
C PRO A 101 3.62 -11.94 -7.22
N THR A 102 2.89 -12.82 -7.89
CA THR A 102 1.42 -12.82 -7.85
C THR A 102 0.95 -13.74 -6.73
N ALA A 103 0.43 -13.17 -5.65
CA ALA A 103 -0.12 -13.93 -4.52
C ALA A 103 -1.55 -14.43 -4.82
N PHE A 104 -2.32 -13.64 -5.58
CA PHE A 104 -3.63 -14.04 -6.08
C PHE A 104 -3.88 -13.49 -7.47
N VAL A 105 -4.50 -14.31 -8.32
CA VAL A 105 -5.02 -13.89 -9.62
C VAL A 105 -6.35 -14.57 -9.89
N MET A 106 -7.29 -13.77 -10.37
CA MET A 106 -8.43 -14.24 -11.13
C MET A 106 -8.20 -13.78 -12.55
N GLU A 107 -7.95 -14.72 -13.46
CA GLU A 107 -7.57 -14.44 -14.85
C GLU A 107 -8.55 -13.45 -15.49
N ASP A 108 -7.99 -12.45 -16.18
CA ASP A 108 -8.72 -11.36 -16.85
C ASP A 108 -9.69 -10.55 -15.97
N VAL A 109 -9.58 -10.64 -14.64
CA VAL A 109 -10.43 -9.89 -13.70
C VAL A 109 -9.60 -9.04 -12.74
N MET A 110 -8.77 -9.68 -11.90
CA MET A 110 -8.07 -8.99 -10.81
C MET A 110 -6.80 -9.71 -10.36
N ARG A 111 -5.90 -8.94 -9.74
CA ARG A 111 -4.61 -9.40 -9.21
C ARG A 111 -4.30 -8.74 -7.88
N VAL A 112 -3.72 -9.54 -7.00
CA VAL A 112 -3.03 -9.11 -5.77
C VAL A 112 -1.58 -9.59 -5.91
N GLN A 113 -0.66 -8.64 -5.99
CA GLN A 113 0.76 -8.92 -6.10
C GLN A 113 1.47 -8.39 -4.86
N LEU A 114 2.25 -9.24 -4.21
CA LEU A 114 3.01 -8.95 -2.98
C LEU A 114 4.00 -10.09 -2.76
N ASP A 115 5.08 -9.80 -2.04
CA ASP A 115 6.00 -10.83 -1.54
C ASP A 115 5.33 -11.63 -0.41
N PRO A 116 5.08 -12.95 -0.55
CA PRO A 116 4.43 -13.75 0.48
C PRO A 116 5.27 -13.89 1.76
N GLU A 117 6.58 -13.64 1.69
CA GLU A 117 7.46 -13.60 2.87
C GLU A 117 7.54 -12.20 3.48
N PHE A 118 6.94 -11.20 2.83
CA PHE A 118 6.91 -9.78 3.21
C PHE A 118 8.29 -9.13 3.43
N ILE A 119 9.35 -9.70 2.83
CA ILE A 119 10.71 -9.13 2.88
C ILE A 119 10.71 -7.76 2.19
N ASP A 120 10.06 -7.68 1.03
CA ASP A 120 9.69 -6.40 0.43
C ASP A 120 8.24 -6.08 0.78
N ALA A 121 8.04 -5.16 1.74
CA ALA A 121 6.73 -4.73 2.23
C ALA A 121 5.99 -3.84 1.21
N LYS A 122 5.75 -4.40 0.02
CA LYS A 122 5.03 -3.78 -1.09
C LYS A 122 3.89 -4.66 -1.56
N ALA A 123 2.81 -4.02 -1.98
CA ALA A 123 1.71 -4.68 -2.67
C ALA A 123 1.24 -3.86 -3.86
N ALA A 124 0.72 -4.53 -4.89
CA ALA A 124 -0.01 -3.93 -6.00
C ALA A 124 -1.36 -4.63 -6.19
N LEU A 125 -2.44 -3.84 -6.10
CA LEU A 125 -3.83 -4.28 -6.07
C LEU A 125 -4.59 -3.67 -7.23
N TRP A 126 -5.07 -4.50 -8.15
CA TRP A 126 -5.74 -3.97 -9.33
C TRP A 126 -6.63 -4.98 -10.03
N GLY A 127 -7.65 -4.47 -10.71
CA GLY A 127 -8.47 -5.22 -11.65
C GLY A 127 -8.64 -4.52 -12.99
N VAL A 128 -9.35 -5.17 -13.89
CA VAL A 128 -9.62 -4.65 -15.25
C VAL A 128 -10.54 -3.42 -15.24
N ASP A 129 -11.32 -3.25 -14.17
CA ASP A 129 -12.17 -2.10 -13.93
C ASP A 129 -12.18 -1.68 -12.44
N GLY A 130 -12.98 -0.67 -12.10
CA GLY A 130 -13.09 -0.16 -10.73
C GLY A 130 -13.70 -1.17 -9.77
N SER A 131 -14.69 -1.96 -10.21
CA SER A 131 -15.33 -2.98 -9.37
C SER A 131 -14.37 -4.13 -9.05
N SER A 132 -13.56 -4.54 -10.03
CA SER A 132 -12.57 -5.59 -9.88
C SER A 132 -11.37 -5.11 -9.05
N THR A 133 -11.01 -3.83 -9.17
CA THR A 133 -10.01 -3.19 -8.29
C THR A 133 -10.51 -3.14 -6.85
N LEU A 134 -11.78 -2.81 -6.63
CA LEU A 134 -12.44 -2.90 -5.33
C LEU A 134 -12.33 -4.33 -4.76
N SER A 135 -12.68 -5.36 -5.55
CA SER A 135 -12.54 -6.76 -5.12
C SER A 135 -11.10 -7.15 -4.76
N ALA A 136 -10.10 -6.62 -5.47
CA ALA A 136 -8.69 -6.81 -5.12
C ALA A 136 -8.32 -6.16 -3.79
N VAL A 137 -8.83 -4.97 -3.52
CA VAL A 137 -8.62 -4.27 -2.24
C VAL A 137 -9.32 -5.01 -1.10
N ASP A 138 -10.55 -5.48 -1.29
CA ASP A 138 -11.29 -6.25 -0.28
C ASP A 138 -10.58 -7.57 0.04
N LEU A 139 -10.19 -8.33 -0.99
CA LEU A 139 -9.44 -9.57 -0.80
C LEU A 139 -8.11 -9.32 -0.08
N PHE A 140 -7.39 -8.24 -0.42
CA PHE A 140 -6.17 -7.87 0.29
C PHE A 140 -6.43 -7.55 1.76
N ALA A 141 -7.41 -6.68 2.03
CA ALA A 141 -7.77 -6.26 3.38
C ALA A 141 -8.18 -7.45 4.28
N GLU A 142 -8.90 -8.43 3.73
CA GLU A 142 -9.37 -9.58 4.48
C GLU A 142 -8.30 -10.66 4.67
N ARG A 143 -7.54 -10.96 3.62
CA ARG A 143 -6.67 -12.15 3.59
C ARG A 143 -5.20 -11.87 3.84
N TYR A 144 -4.70 -10.71 3.43
CA TYR A 144 -3.26 -10.44 3.37
C TYR A 144 -2.82 -9.29 4.28
N LEU A 145 -3.72 -8.33 4.53
CA LEU A 145 -3.43 -7.16 5.34
C LEU A 145 -3.02 -7.50 6.79
N PRO A 146 -3.65 -8.45 7.50
CA PRO A 146 -3.22 -8.78 8.86
C PRO A 146 -1.76 -9.23 8.93
N ASP A 147 -1.35 -10.18 8.09
CA ASP A 147 0.02 -10.70 8.08
C ASP A 147 1.02 -9.66 7.55
N PHE A 148 0.61 -8.89 6.53
CA PHE A 148 1.41 -7.78 6.00
C PHE A 148 1.73 -6.76 7.10
N LEU A 149 0.73 -6.37 7.90
CA LEU A 149 0.91 -5.42 9.00
C LEU A 149 1.66 -6.05 10.18
N ALA A 150 1.36 -7.30 10.54
CA ALA A 150 2.07 -8.01 11.60
C ALA A 150 3.57 -8.08 11.29
N HIS A 151 3.95 -8.45 10.07
CA HIS A 151 5.35 -8.47 9.64
C HIS A 151 5.97 -7.07 9.71
N LEU A 152 5.25 -6.06 9.23
CA LEU A 152 5.70 -4.67 9.19
C LEU A 152 5.91 -4.05 10.58
N HIS A 153 5.19 -4.55 11.59
CA HIS A 153 5.32 -4.19 13.00
C HIS A 153 6.16 -5.19 13.80
N HIS A 154 6.78 -6.19 13.15
CA HIS A 154 7.55 -7.26 13.79
C HIS A 154 6.79 -8.04 14.86
N LEU A 155 5.48 -8.16 14.69
CA LEU A 155 4.61 -8.98 15.53
C LEU A 155 4.69 -10.45 15.11
N PRO A 156 4.50 -11.39 16.05
CA PRO A 156 4.32 -12.79 15.70
C PRO A 156 3.08 -12.93 14.81
N THR A 157 3.25 -13.61 13.68
CA THR A 157 2.13 -13.99 12.81
C THR A 157 1.52 -15.26 13.40
N ASP A 158 0.23 -15.24 13.73
CA ASP A 158 -0.48 -16.47 14.09
C ASP A 158 -0.49 -17.38 12.86
N ALA A 159 0.32 -18.44 12.91
CA ALA A 159 0.31 -19.47 11.90
C ALA A 159 -1.09 -20.11 11.89
N ALA A 160 -1.91 -19.75 10.90
CA ALA A 160 -3.17 -20.42 10.60
C ALA A 160 -2.97 -21.89 10.23
#